data_AF-A0A086XX98-F1
#
_entry.id   AF-A0A086XX98-F1
#
_cell.length_a   1.000
_cell.length_b   1.000
_cell.length_c   1.000
_cell.angle_alpha   90.00
_cell.angle_beta   90.00
_cell.angle_gamma   90.00
#
_symmetry.space_group_name_H-M   'P 1'
#
loop_
_entity.id
_entity.type
_entity.pdbx_description
1 polymer ?
#
loop_
_entity_poly.entity_id
_entity_poly.type
_entity_poly.pdbx_seq_one_letter_code
_entity_poly.pdbx_strand_id
1 'polypeptide(L)'
;QIGVQLRDQLGGQLAYDTLWFAGGSEFYWIALYKFAQKIGVEYTDEQSAALEAWSDYARLCGPLYPYDGVAFVSKRPELLAFDDQQRLHSEIGPAMRFSSGYSLHAWHGVRVPSKWIDERDHMDPAEVLACENVEQRAAGMEIVGWSKAIDLLQCKVIDSDPDPDHGDLIELTLPGLSEPGRFLRAYCPRNGQIVEGVPYVSDIDSRPINTVKAAQAWSFGVATDAFTYPTAVS
;
A
#
# COMPACT_ATOMS: atom_id res chain seq x y z
N GLN A 1 -15.00 14.72 16.19
CA GLN A 1 -14.80 15.67 17.32
C GLN A 1 -13.57 15.32 18.15
N ILE A 2 -13.46 14.11 18.71
CA ILE A 2 -12.30 13.70 19.54
C ILE A 2 -10.95 13.74 18.79
N GLY A 3 -10.91 13.34 17.51
CA GLY A 3 -9.67 13.32 16.73
C GLY A 3 -9.05 14.69 16.45
N VAL A 4 -9.88 15.73 16.30
CA VAL A 4 -9.41 17.12 16.13
C VAL A 4 -8.90 17.65 17.46
N GLN A 5 -9.61 17.35 18.55
CA GLN A 5 -9.24 17.76 19.90
C GLN A 5 -7.93 17.12 20.38
N LEU A 6 -7.70 15.84 20.07
CA LEU A 6 -6.43 15.16 20.35
C LEU A 6 -5.28 15.73 19.52
N ARG A 7 -5.52 16.06 18.24
CA ARG A 7 -4.50 16.63 17.35
C ARG A 7 -4.06 18.02 17.80
N ASP A 8 -5.01 18.86 18.19
CA ASP A 8 -4.75 20.23 18.64
C ASP A 8 -4.10 20.28 20.04
N GLN A 9 -4.42 19.33 20.92
CA GLN A 9 -3.85 19.27 22.27
C GLN A 9 -2.47 18.59 22.32
N LEU A 10 -2.25 17.56 21.50
CA LEU A 10 -1.02 16.76 21.55
C LEU A 10 0.01 17.17 20.50
N GLY A 11 -0.41 17.77 19.38
CA GLY A 11 0.46 18.08 18.24
C GLY A 11 1.56 19.11 18.52
N GLY A 12 1.40 19.94 19.55
CA GLY A 12 2.42 20.91 19.99
C GLY A 12 3.23 20.51 21.22
N GLN A 13 2.80 19.47 21.97
CA GLN A 13 3.42 19.05 23.23
C GLN A 13 4.21 17.75 23.11
N LEU A 14 3.80 16.85 22.22
CA LEU A 14 4.56 15.67 21.88
C LEU A 14 5.54 16.07 20.77
N ALA A 15 6.75 16.47 21.15
CA ALA A 15 7.85 16.46 20.19
C ALA A 15 7.86 15.05 19.58
N TYR A 16 7.70 14.96 18.26
CA TYR A 16 7.74 13.74 17.45
C TYR A 16 9.16 13.12 17.45
N ASP A 17 9.83 13.11 18.59
CA ASP A 17 11.28 12.94 18.66
C ASP A 17 11.69 11.47 18.86
N THR A 18 10.73 10.58 19.19
CA THR A 18 11.02 9.14 19.29
C THR A 18 9.87 8.28 18.74
N LEU A 19 10.13 7.56 17.65
CA LEU A 19 9.34 6.39 17.22
C LEU A 19 9.61 5.17 18.13
N TRP A 20 10.10 5.37 19.36
CA TRP A 20 10.30 4.29 20.30
C TRP A 20 8.94 3.79 20.78
N PHE A 21 8.56 2.62 20.32
CA PHE A 21 7.42 1.88 20.82
C PHE A 21 7.91 0.62 21.52
N ALA A 22 7.23 0.26 22.60
CA ALA A 22 7.49 -0.93 23.39
C ALA A 22 6.21 -1.78 23.46
N GLY A 23 6.20 -2.79 24.32
CA GLY A 23 4.99 -3.49 24.69
C GLY A 23 4.85 -4.86 24.02
N GLY A 24 3.73 -5.08 23.32
CA GLY A 24 3.31 -6.43 22.93
C GLY A 24 4.23 -7.17 21.95
N SER A 25 5.10 -6.48 21.23
CA SER A 25 6.10 -7.07 20.33
C SER A 25 7.35 -7.60 21.04
N GLU A 26 7.55 -7.27 22.31
CA GLU A 26 8.76 -7.62 23.08
C GLU A 26 8.65 -8.97 23.78
N PHE A 27 7.67 -9.79 23.39
CA PHE A 27 7.36 -11.09 24.01
C PHE A 27 8.57 -12.05 24.05
N TYR A 28 9.55 -11.87 23.16
CA TYR A 28 10.76 -12.68 23.12
C TYR A 28 11.67 -12.42 24.34
N TRP A 29 11.79 -11.17 24.81
CA TRP A 29 12.52 -10.87 26.05
C TRP A 29 11.81 -11.45 27.26
N ILE A 30 10.49 -11.33 27.30
CA ILE A 30 9.65 -11.91 28.36
C ILE A 30 9.85 -13.42 28.42
N ALA A 31 9.85 -14.08 27.26
CA ALA A 31 10.08 -15.53 27.17
C ALA A 31 11.46 -15.92 27.72
N LEU A 32 12.51 -15.14 27.41
CA LEU A 32 13.86 -15.37 27.92
C LEU A 32 13.92 -15.26 29.45
N TYR A 33 13.39 -14.18 30.04
CA TYR A 33 13.42 -14.00 31.50
C TYR A 33 12.53 -15.01 32.22
N LYS A 34 11.36 -15.34 31.67
CA LYS A 34 10.52 -16.41 32.22
C LYS A 34 11.19 -17.79 32.13
N PHE A 35 11.95 -18.06 31.06
CA PHE A 35 12.73 -19.29 30.96
C PHE A 35 13.85 -19.33 32.00
N ALA A 36 14.59 -18.23 32.18
CA ALA A 36 15.63 -18.11 33.19
C ALA A 36 15.08 -18.36 34.62
N GLN A 37 13.93 -17.78 34.96
CA GLN A 37 13.24 -18.05 36.22
C GLN A 37 12.90 -19.54 36.39
N LYS A 38 12.40 -20.19 35.32
CA LYS A 38 12.04 -21.62 35.34
C LYS A 38 13.23 -22.55 35.55
N ILE A 39 14.43 -22.17 35.12
CA ILE A 39 15.65 -22.97 35.31
C ILE A 39 16.40 -22.64 36.62
N GLY A 40 15.79 -21.82 37.48
CA GLY A 40 16.29 -21.55 38.84
C GLY A 40 17.12 -20.28 38.98
N VAL A 41 17.07 -19.34 38.03
CA VAL A 41 17.60 -17.99 38.26
C VAL A 41 16.70 -17.27 39.27
N GLU A 42 17.27 -16.82 40.37
CA GLU A 42 16.55 -16.12 41.43
C GLU A 42 16.26 -14.67 41.04
N TYR A 43 15.00 -14.26 41.21
CA TYR A 43 14.54 -12.88 41.05
C TYR A 43 13.97 -12.38 42.37
N THR A 44 14.10 -11.09 42.62
CA THR A 44 13.39 -10.46 43.74
C THR A 44 11.88 -10.52 43.50
N ASP A 45 11.09 -10.36 44.57
CA ASP A 45 9.63 -10.28 44.46
C ASP A 45 9.20 -9.14 43.52
N GLU A 46 9.90 -8.00 43.56
CA GLU A 46 9.66 -6.85 42.68
C GLU A 46 9.95 -7.18 41.21
N GLN A 47 11.08 -7.83 40.92
CA GLN A 47 11.43 -8.26 39.56
C GLN A 47 10.42 -9.28 39.01
N SER A 48 10.00 -10.21 39.85
CA SER A 48 9.00 -11.22 39.49
C SER A 48 7.64 -10.57 39.18
N ALA A 49 7.21 -9.63 40.01
CA ALA A 49 5.97 -8.88 39.80
C ALA A 49 6.02 -8.03 38.52
N ALA A 50 7.15 -7.36 38.26
CA ALA A 50 7.35 -6.57 37.05
C ALA A 50 7.34 -7.45 35.78
N LEU A 51 7.97 -8.63 35.83
CA LEU A 51 7.98 -9.58 34.72
C LEU A 51 6.59 -10.14 34.43
N GLU A 52 5.78 -10.41 35.46
CA GLU A 52 4.39 -10.83 35.25
C GLU A 52 3.53 -9.70 34.67
N ALA A 53 3.67 -8.47 35.17
CA ALA A 53 2.96 -7.31 34.60
C ALA A 53 3.33 -7.09 33.11
N TRP A 54 4.61 -7.23 32.75
CA TRP A 54 5.05 -7.14 31.36
C TRP A 54 4.49 -8.31 30.53
N SER A 55 4.48 -9.52 31.07
CA SER A 55 3.88 -10.69 30.42
C SER A 55 2.38 -10.52 30.17
N ASP A 56 1.64 -9.93 31.11
CA ASP A 56 0.21 -9.68 30.97
C ASP A 56 -0.07 -8.58 29.95
N TYR A 57 0.71 -7.51 29.97
CA TYR A 57 0.67 -6.48 28.94
C TYR A 57 0.90 -7.10 27.57
N ALA A 58 1.97 -7.88 27.41
CA ALA A 58 2.27 -8.51 26.14
C ALA A 58 1.21 -9.52 25.71
N ARG A 59 0.46 -10.13 26.63
CA ARG A 59 -0.66 -11.02 26.23
C ARG A 59 -1.87 -10.23 25.73
N LEU A 60 -2.18 -9.11 26.37
CA LEU A 60 -3.46 -8.40 26.20
C LEU A 60 -3.39 -7.23 25.20
N CYS A 61 -2.21 -6.62 25.06
CA CYS A 61 -2.01 -5.35 24.38
C CYS A 61 -1.02 -5.47 23.21
N GLY A 62 -1.14 -4.57 22.26
CA GLY A 62 -0.23 -4.37 21.14
C GLY A 62 0.83 -3.30 21.47
N PRO A 63 1.05 -2.32 20.58
CA PRO A 63 2.05 -1.27 20.80
C PRO A 63 1.76 -0.40 22.03
N LEU A 64 2.82 -0.01 22.72
CA LEU A 64 2.90 1.01 23.76
C LEU A 64 3.74 2.18 23.24
N TYR A 65 3.22 3.40 23.33
CA TYR A 65 3.99 4.63 23.12
C TYR A 65 4.10 5.39 24.44
N PRO A 66 5.24 5.26 25.15
CA PRO A 66 5.44 5.92 26.43
C PRO A 66 5.92 7.37 26.22
N TYR A 67 5.28 8.30 26.92
CA TYR A 67 5.72 9.69 27.07
C TYR A 67 5.79 10.03 28.56
N ASP A 68 6.35 11.19 28.90
CA ASP A 68 6.35 11.64 30.29
C ASP A 68 4.92 11.89 30.78
N GLY A 69 4.52 11.24 31.88
CA GLY A 69 3.19 11.34 32.49
C GLY A 69 2.03 10.70 31.71
N VAL A 70 2.23 10.18 30.49
CA VAL A 70 1.16 9.57 29.67
C VAL A 70 1.69 8.43 28.79
N ALA A 71 0.88 7.39 28.62
CA ALA A 71 1.18 6.30 27.70
C ALA A 71 -0.01 6.00 26.80
N PHE A 72 0.24 5.87 25.49
CA PHE A 72 -0.76 5.39 24.55
C PHE A 72 -0.62 3.90 24.35
N VAL A 73 -1.70 3.17 24.62
CA VAL A 73 -1.79 1.73 24.46
C VAL A 73 -2.84 1.38 23.44
N SER A 74 -2.58 0.35 22.64
CA SER A 74 -3.59 -0.19 21.72
C SER A 74 -3.76 -1.68 21.95
N LYS A 75 -4.97 -2.21 21.70
CA LYS A 75 -5.15 -3.66 21.52
C LYS A 75 -4.42 -4.11 20.25
N ARG A 76 -4.21 -5.41 20.08
CA ARG A 76 -3.80 -5.93 18.78
C ARG A 76 -4.96 -5.81 17.78
N PRO A 77 -4.68 -5.53 16.50
CA PRO A 77 -5.66 -5.77 15.45
C PRO A 77 -6.10 -7.24 15.47
N GLU A 78 -7.38 -7.49 15.23
CA GLU A 78 -7.93 -8.83 15.03
C GLU A 78 -7.74 -9.31 13.58
N LEU A 79 -7.50 -8.37 12.66
CA LEU A 79 -7.21 -8.64 11.27
C LEU A 79 -6.02 -7.77 10.84
N LEU A 80 -5.07 -8.41 10.17
CA LEU A 80 -4.00 -7.78 9.41
C LEU A 80 -3.86 -8.57 8.10
N ALA A 81 -3.86 -7.87 6.99
CA ALA A 81 -3.64 -8.42 5.66
C ALA A 81 -2.49 -7.67 4.99
N PHE A 82 -1.63 -8.44 4.32
CA PHE A 82 -0.44 -7.93 3.65
C PHE A 82 -0.35 -8.52 2.24
N ASP A 83 0.32 -7.80 1.35
CA ASP A 83 0.74 -8.35 0.06
C ASP A 83 2.04 -9.17 0.17
N ASP A 84 2.49 -9.72 -0.97
CA ASP A 84 3.71 -10.54 -1.05
C ASP A 84 4.99 -9.79 -0.64
N GLN A 85 4.95 -8.45 -0.64
CA GLN A 85 6.05 -7.59 -0.20
C GLN A 85 5.92 -7.18 1.29
N GLN A 86 5.00 -7.80 2.04
CA GLN A 86 4.71 -7.48 3.45
C GLN A 86 4.23 -6.03 3.67
N ARG A 87 3.61 -5.42 2.66
CA ARG A 87 2.98 -4.11 2.79
C ARG A 87 1.51 -4.30 3.15
N LEU A 88 0.97 -3.42 4.00
CA LEU A 88 -0.43 -3.50 4.41
C LEU A 88 -1.34 -3.38 3.19
N HIS A 89 -2.14 -4.41 2.90
CA HIS A 89 -2.92 -4.51 1.68
C HIS A 89 -4.08 -5.50 1.83
N SER A 90 -5.22 -5.19 1.22
CA SER A 90 -6.30 -6.15 0.99
C SER A 90 -7.08 -5.76 -0.26
N GLU A 91 -7.41 -6.73 -1.11
CA GLU A 91 -8.35 -6.52 -2.21
C GLU A 91 -9.82 -6.64 -1.79
N ILE A 92 -10.07 -7.19 -0.60
CA ILE A 92 -11.42 -7.48 -0.10
C ILE A 92 -11.53 -6.97 1.32
N GLY A 93 -12.28 -5.88 1.51
CA GLY A 93 -12.49 -5.29 2.82
C GLY A 93 -11.24 -4.62 3.42
N PRO A 94 -11.21 -4.42 4.75
CA PRO A 94 -10.12 -3.71 5.40
C PRO A 94 -8.84 -4.55 5.45
N ALA A 95 -7.69 -3.90 5.30
CA ALA A 95 -6.38 -4.50 5.51
C ALA A 95 -6.01 -4.58 7.00
N MET A 96 -6.65 -3.77 7.85
CA MET A 96 -6.49 -3.85 9.30
C MET A 96 -7.82 -3.60 10.00
N ARG A 97 -8.15 -4.39 11.03
CA ARG A 97 -9.34 -4.18 11.86
C ARG A 97 -9.05 -4.45 13.33
N PHE A 98 -9.55 -3.58 14.20
CA PHE A 98 -9.52 -3.75 15.65
C PHE A 98 -10.87 -4.20 16.18
N SER A 99 -10.84 -4.88 17.33
CA SER A 99 -12.03 -5.30 18.09
C SER A 99 -13.00 -4.17 18.46
N SER A 100 -12.52 -2.92 18.45
CA SER A 100 -13.36 -1.73 18.68
C SER A 100 -14.24 -1.35 17.48
N GLY A 101 -14.06 -2.01 16.33
CA GLY A 101 -14.71 -1.66 15.08
C GLY A 101 -13.93 -0.67 14.22
N TYR A 102 -12.81 -0.12 14.71
CA TYR A 102 -11.93 0.70 13.86
C TYR A 102 -11.28 -0.17 12.79
N SER A 103 -11.38 0.27 11.54
CA SER A 103 -10.80 -0.40 10.38
C SER A 103 -9.99 0.56 9.52
N LEU A 104 -9.06 0.00 8.77
CA LEU A 104 -8.25 0.71 7.80
C LEU A 104 -8.15 -0.13 6.53
N HIS A 105 -8.46 0.52 5.41
CA HIS A 105 -8.29 -0.02 4.07
C HIS A 105 -6.97 0.48 3.50
N ALA A 106 -6.22 -0.44 2.92
CA ALA A 106 -4.92 -0.13 2.33
C ALA A 106 -4.71 -0.95 1.07
N TRP A 107 -4.00 -0.35 0.11
CA TRP A 107 -3.63 -0.94 -1.15
C TRP A 107 -2.12 -0.79 -1.35
N HIS A 108 -1.37 -1.88 -1.36
CA HIS A 108 0.10 -1.89 -1.49
C HIS A 108 0.81 -0.93 -0.52
N GLY A 109 0.31 -0.83 0.72
CA GLY A 109 0.85 0.06 1.77
C GLY A 109 0.25 1.47 1.78
N VAL A 110 -0.53 1.86 0.76
CA VAL A 110 -1.20 3.16 0.68
C VAL A 110 -2.58 3.08 1.34
N ARG A 111 -2.83 3.92 2.36
CA ARG A 111 -4.16 4.02 2.97
C ARG A 111 -5.15 4.63 1.97
N VAL A 112 -6.27 3.97 1.72
CA VAL A 112 -7.32 4.43 0.80
C VAL A 112 -8.69 4.54 1.50
N PRO A 113 -9.64 5.31 0.96
CA PRO A 113 -11.04 5.26 1.40
C PRO A 113 -11.62 3.85 1.29
N SER A 114 -12.43 3.44 2.28
CA SER A 114 -13.03 2.09 2.32
C SER A 114 -13.87 1.79 1.09
N LYS A 115 -14.68 2.77 0.66
CA LYS A 115 -15.57 2.67 -0.51
C LYS A 115 -14.83 2.32 -1.80
N TRP A 116 -13.55 2.66 -1.94
CA TRP A 116 -12.80 2.32 -3.15
C TRP A 116 -12.66 0.82 -3.30
N ILE A 117 -12.49 0.09 -2.19
CA ILE A 117 -12.36 -1.36 -2.17
C ILE A 117 -13.74 -2.03 -2.04
N ASP A 118 -14.55 -1.57 -1.08
CA ASP A 118 -15.82 -2.21 -0.74
C ASP A 118 -16.88 -2.04 -1.85
N GLU A 119 -16.80 -0.96 -2.63
CA GLU A 119 -17.76 -0.61 -3.69
C GLU A 119 -17.08 -0.51 -5.07
N ARG A 120 -15.92 -1.18 -5.25
CA ARG A 120 -15.04 -1.04 -6.43
C ARG A 120 -15.74 -1.15 -7.79
N ASP A 121 -16.79 -1.98 -7.88
CA ASP A 121 -17.49 -2.23 -9.13
C ASP A 121 -18.37 -1.04 -9.57
N HIS A 122 -18.78 -0.19 -8.61
CA HIS A 122 -19.67 0.96 -8.81
C HIS A 122 -18.95 2.32 -8.68
N MET A 123 -17.63 2.29 -8.48
CA MET A 123 -16.81 3.49 -8.32
C MET A 123 -16.78 4.34 -9.59
N ASP A 124 -16.94 5.65 -9.43
CA ASP A 124 -16.68 6.64 -10.48
C ASP A 124 -15.19 6.98 -10.53
N PRO A 125 -14.47 6.70 -11.62
CA PRO A 125 -13.06 7.07 -11.77
C PRO A 125 -12.80 8.58 -11.59
N ALA A 126 -13.78 9.45 -11.85
CA ALA A 126 -13.67 10.90 -11.63
C ALA A 126 -13.42 11.26 -10.16
N GLU A 127 -13.93 10.45 -9.24
CA GLU A 127 -13.71 10.64 -7.81
C GLU A 127 -12.25 10.40 -7.44
N VAL A 128 -11.65 9.34 -7.98
CA VAL A 128 -10.23 9.03 -7.76
C VAL A 128 -9.36 10.13 -8.38
N LEU A 129 -9.71 10.64 -9.57
CA LEU A 129 -9.00 11.74 -10.22
C LEU A 129 -9.00 13.03 -9.38
N ALA A 130 -10.07 13.29 -8.65
CA ALA A 130 -10.19 14.46 -7.78
C ALA A 130 -9.38 14.34 -6.48
N CYS A 131 -8.87 13.15 -6.14
CA CYS A 131 -8.04 12.94 -4.96
C CYS A 131 -6.74 13.74 -5.09
N GLU A 132 -6.45 14.64 -4.14
CA GLU A 132 -5.23 15.46 -4.17
C GLU A 132 -3.95 14.63 -4.00
N ASN A 133 -3.99 13.63 -3.11
CA ASN A 133 -2.83 12.81 -2.80
C ASN A 133 -2.48 11.90 -3.99
N VAL A 134 -1.26 12.07 -4.53
CA VAL A 134 -0.79 11.37 -5.74
C VAL A 134 -0.76 9.86 -5.55
N GLU A 135 -0.25 9.37 -4.41
CA GLU A 135 -0.15 7.94 -4.11
C GLU A 135 -1.52 7.30 -3.94
N GLN A 136 -2.45 7.97 -3.25
CA GLN A 136 -3.83 7.52 -3.16
C GLN A 136 -4.48 7.47 -4.53
N ARG A 137 -4.33 8.52 -5.34
CA ARG A 137 -4.90 8.55 -6.68
C ARG A 137 -4.37 7.41 -7.54
N ALA A 138 -3.06 7.12 -7.50
CA ALA A 138 -2.48 5.98 -8.19
C ALA A 138 -3.09 4.64 -7.72
N ALA A 139 -3.15 4.42 -6.41
CA ALA A 139 -3.77 3.23 -5.83
C ALA A 139 -5.26 3.10 -6.20
N GLY A 140 -6.02 4.20 -6.18
CA GLY A 140 -7.42 4.21 -6.56
C GLY A 140 -7.64 3.87 -8.03
N MET A 141 -6.73 4.30 -8.92
CA MET A 141 -6.82 3.95 -10.35
C MET A 141 -6.59 2.47 -10.60
N GLU A 142 -5.67 1.87 -9.85
CA GLU A 142 -5.44 0.43 -9.89
C GLU A 142 -6.67 -0.34 -9.38
N ILE A 143 -7.27 0.09 -8.26
CA ILE A 143 -8.47 -0.52 -7.67
C ILE A 143 -9.67 -0.48 -8.62
N VAL A 144 -9.93 0.68 -9.23
CA VAL A 144 -11.03 0.88 -10.20
C VAL A 144 -10.80 0.09 -11.49
N GLY A 145 -9.54 -0.13 -11.84
CA GLY A 145 -9.12 -0.67 -13.11
C GLY A 145 -8.97 0.44 -14.15
N TRP A 146 -7.76 0.58 -14.65
CA TRP A 146 -7.41 1.58 -15.66
C TRP A 146 -8.26 1.53 -16.94
N SER A 147 -8.76 0.36 -17.32
CA SER A 147 -9.63 0.21 -18.50
C SER A 147 -10.93 1.02 -18.35
N LYS A 148 -11.56 1.03 -17.17
CA LYS A 148 -12.73 1.87 -16.89
C LYS A 148 -12.37 3.36 -16.82
N ALA A 149 -11.18 3.68 -16.30
CA ALA A 149 -10.74 5.06 -16.13
C ALA A 149 -10.38 5.73 -17.47
N ILE A 150 -9.76 5.00 -18.40
CA ILE A 150 -9.33 5.54 -19.70
C ILE A 150 -10.49 5.95 -20.59
N ASP A 151 -11.61 5.21 -20.57
CA ASP A 151 -12.77 5.57 -21.38
C ASP A 151 -13.36 6.94 -20.98
N LEU A 152 -13.16 7.36 -19.73
CA LEU A 152 -13.60 8.65 -19.21
C LEU A 152 -12.54 9.75 -19.36
N LEU A 153 -11.29 9.37 -19.53
CA LEU A 153 -10.16 10.29 -19.64
C LEU A 153 -9.87 10.60 -21.12
N GLN A 154 -9.68 11.88 -21.44
CA GLN A 154 -9.19 12.23 -22.77
C GLN A 154 -7.74 11.78 -22.91
N CYS A 155 -7.53 10.66 -23.61
CA CYS A 155 -6.21 10.12 -23.90
C CYS A 155 -5.68 10.64 -25.25
N LYS A 156 -4.40 10.99 -25.28
CA LYS A 156 -3.68 11.25 -26.52
C LYS A 156 -2.93 9.99 -26.94
N VAL A 157 -3.24 9.45 -28.11
CA VAL A 157 -2.47 8.34 -28.69
C VAL A 157 -1.14 8.89 -29.23
N ILE A 158 -0.03 8.26 -28.82
CA ILE A 158 1.34 8.60 -29.23
C ILE A 158 1.80 7.67 -30.34
N ASP A 159 1.51 6.38 -30.21
CA ASP A 159 1.84 5.34 -31.18
C ASP A 159 0.81 4.20 -31.08
N SER A 160 0.57 3.51 -32.20
CA SER A 160 -0.35 2.38 -32.30
C SER A 160 0.28 1.28 -33.13
N ASP A 161 0.12 0.03 -32.71
CA ASP A 161 0.54 -1.11 -33.52
C ASP A 161 -0.53 -1.44 -34.57
N PRO A 162 -0.16 -1.93 -35.76
CA PRO A 162 -1.13 -2.46 -36.71
C PRO A 162 -1.94 -3.65 -36.17
N ASP A 163 -1.38 -4.42 -35.24
CA ASP A 163 -2.10 -5.48 -34.53
C ASP A 163 -2.81 -4.88 -33.30
N PRO A 164 -4.16 -4.93 -33.25
CA PRO A 164 -4.91 -4.38 -32.14
C PRO A 164 -4.59 -5.06 -30.79
N ASP A 165 -4.07 -6.28 -30.79
CA ASP A 165 -3.71 -6.98 -29.56
C ASP A 165 -2.46 -6.37 -28.89
N HIS A 166 -1.53 -5.85 -29.70
CA HIS A 166 -0.34 -5.17 -29.20
C HIS A 166 -0.67 -3.79 -28.60
N GLY A 167 -1.69 -3.14 -29.15
CA GLY A 167 -2.33 -1.96 -28.59
C GLY A 167 -1.69 -0.61 -28.92
N ASP A 168 -1.80 0.32 -27.99
CA ASP A 168 -1.43 1.73 -28.13
C ASP A 168 -0.50 2.18 -27.01
N LEU A 169 0.40 3.10 -27.34
CA LEU A 169 1.07 3.97 -26.37
C LEU A 169 0.26 5.25 -26.25
N ILE A 170 -0.21 5.57 -25.04
CA ILE A 170 -1.04 6.74 -24.78
C ILE A 170 -0.43 7.67 -23.73
N GLU A 171 -0.82 8.95 -23.79
CA GLU A 171 -0.57 9.94 -22.75
C GLU A 171 -1.89 10.35 -22.09
N LEU A 172 -1.86 10.42 -20.76
CA LEU A 172 -2.97 10.89 -19.93
C LEU A 172 -2.52 12.11 -19.12
N THR A 173 -3.28 13.20 -19.20
CA THR A 173 -3.12 14.31 -18.28
C THR A 173 -4.05 14.07 -17.09
N LEU A 174 -3.47 13.79 -15.92
CA LEU A 174 -4.23 13.58 -14.69
C LEU A 174 -4.11 14.83 -13.80
N PRO A 175 -5.17 15.22 -13.08
CA PRO A 175 -5.07 16.26 -12.07
C PRO A 175 -3.92 15.98 -11.09
N GLY A 176 -3.09 16.98 -10.84
CA GLY A 176 -1.97 16.88 -9.90
C GLY A 176 -0.66 16.30 -10.44
N LEU A 177 -0.59 15.93 -11.73
CA LEU A 177 0.70 15.72 -12.41
C LEU A 177 1.18 17.04 -13.04
N SER A 178 2.48 17.33 -12.95
CA SER A 178 3.08 18.50 -13.60
C SER A 178 3.24 18.32 -15.11
N GLU A 179 3.34 17.07 -15.56
CA GLU A 179 3.51 16.64 -16.95
C GLU A 179 2.52 15.47 -17.20
N PRO A 180 2.09 15.22 -18.44
CA PRO A 180 1.31 14.02 -18.77
C PRO A 180 2.04 12.73 -18.33
N GLY A 181 1.29 11.71 -17.94
CA GLY A 181 1.83 10.36 -17.71
C GLY A 181 1.73 9.52 -18.98
N ARG A 182 2.67 8.59 -19.18
CA ARG A 182 2.69 7.67 -20.32
C ARG A 182 2.22 6.27 -19.91
N PHE A 183 1.37 5.67 -20.74
CA PHE A 183 0.75 4.39 -20.44
C PHE A 183 0.75 3.49 -21.68
N LEU A 184 1.01 2.20 -21.49
CA LEU A 184 0.72 1.15 -22.46
C LEU A 184 -0.75 0.76 -22.30
N ARG A 185 -1.54 0.75 -23.38
CA ARG A 185 -2.89 0.18 -23.45
C ARG A 185 -2.89 -0.97 -24.45
N ALA A 186 -2.94 -2.21 -24.00
CA ALA A 186 -2.88 -3.40 -24.86
C ALA A 186 -3.98 -4.41 -24.52
N TYR A 187 -4.11 -5.47 -25.32
CA TYR A 187 -5.06 -6.55 -25.05
C TYR A 187 -4.32 -7.85 -24.76
N CYS A 188 -4.66 -8.47 -23.63
CA CYS A 188 -4.17 -9.79 -23.25
C CYS A 188 -5.34 -10.78 -23.32
N PRO A 189 -5.26 -11.88 -24.09
CA PRO A 189 -6.33 -12.88 -24.15
C PRO A 189 -6.74 -13.46 -22.79
N ARG A 190 -5.82 -13.46 -21.81
CA ARG A 190 -6.07 -13.96 -20.45
C ARG A 190 -6.73 -12.93 -19.54
N ASN A 191 -6.32 -11.66 -19.67
CA ASN A 191 -6.62 -10.61 -18.69
C ASN A 191 -7.54 -9.51 -19.25
N GLY A 192 -7.88 -9.55 -20.54
CA GLY A 192 -8.61 -8.51 -21.25
C GLY A 192 -7.73 -7.29 -21.56
N GLN A 193 -8.34 -6.11 -21.65
CA GLN A 193 -7.61 -4.86 -21.85
C GLN A 193 -6.73 -4.56 -20.63
N ILE A 194 -5.43 -4.48 -20.86
CA ILE A 194 -4.41 -4.09 -19.88
C ILE A 194 -4.02 -2.64 -20.10
N VAL A 195 -3.79 -1.93 -19.00
CA VAL A 195 -3.24 -0.59 -19.05
C VAL A 195 -2.22 -0.46 -17.94
N GLU A 196 -1.01 -0.07 -18.29
CA GLU A 196 0.13 0.01 -17.38
C GLU A 196 0.86 1.34 -17.56
N GLY A 197 1.22 2.00 -16.46
CA GLY A 197 2.06 3.19 -16.49
C GLY A 197 3.49 2.82 -16.86
N VAL A 198 4.06 3.50 -17.86
CA VAL A 198 5.43 3.27 -18.32
C VAL A 198 6.25 4.55 -18.18
N PRO A 199 7.56 4.46 -17.89
CA PRO A 199 8.40 5.63 -17.81
C PRO A 199 8.61 6.26 -19.20
N TYR A 200 9.00 7.54 -19.24
CA TYR A 200 9.40 8.19 -20.49
C TYR A 200 10.70 7.63 -21.06
N VAL A 201 11.58 7.12 -20.18
CA VAL A 201 12.86 6.52 -20.52
C VAL A 201 12.96 5.19 -19.78
N SER A 202 13.26 4.14 -20.53
CA SER A 202 13.46 2.79 -20.01
C SER A 202 14.71 2.74 -19.14
N ASP A 203 14.59 2.17 -17.94
CA ASP A 203 15.69 1.88 -17.04
C ASP A 203 16.50 0.62 -17.44
N ILE A 204 15.99 -0.15 -18.40
CA ILE A 204 16.62 -1.39 -18.90
C ILE A 204 17.66 -1.09 -19.97
N ASP A 205 17.33 -0.22 -20.92
CA ASP A 205 18.18 0.10 -22.09
C ASP A 205 18.48 1.60 -22.24
N SER A 206 18.02 2.45 -21.30
CA SER A 206 18.22 3.91 -21.29
C SER A 206 17.68 4.62 -22.54
N ARG A 207 16.72 4.01 -23.25
CA ARG A 207 16.10 4.57 -24.46
C ARG A 207 14.73 5.19 -24.17
N PRO A 208 14.32 6.21 -24.96
CA PRO A 208 13.00 6.79 -24.82
C PRO A 208 11.91 5.79 -25.25
N ILE A 209 10.85 5.68 -24.46
CA ILE A 209 9.70 4.82 -24.76
C ILE A 209 8.69 5.64 -25.58
N ASN A 210 8.92 5.74 -26.90
CA ASN A 210 8.06 6.50 -27.83
C ASN A 210 7.20 5.62 -28.73
N THR A 211 7.30 4.29 -28.63
CA THR A 211 6.53 3.34 -29.42
C THR A 211 5.85 2.31 -28.54
N VAL A 212 4.74 1.74 -29.02
CA VAL A 212 4.03 0.64 -28.34
C VAL A 212 4.96 -0.57 -28.13
N LYS A 213 5.82 -0.87 -29.11
CA LYS A 213 6.81 -1.95 -29.01
C LYS A 213 7.79 -1.73 -27.85
N ALA A 214 8.29 -0.50 -27.67
CA ALA A 214 9.20 -0.17 -26.58
C ALA A 214 8.50 -0.28 -25.21
N ALA A 215 7.23 0.14 -25.14
CA ALA A 215 6.45 0.05 -23.92
C ALA A 215 6.14 -1.41 -23.53
N GLN A 216 5.78 -2.25 -24.52
CA GLN A 216 5.63 -3.69 -24.35
C GLN A 216 6.95 -4.34 -23.89
N ALA A 217 8.07 -4.03 -24.55
CA ALA A 217 9.38 -4.56 -24.15
C ALA A 217 9.70 -4.27 -22.67
N TRP A 218 9.45 -3.03 -22.24
CA TRP A 218 9.66 -2.61 -20.86
C TRP A 218 8.74 -3.34 -19.87
N SER A 219 7.45 -3.49 -20.18
CA SER A 219 6.48 -4.26 -19.38
C SER A 219 6.91 -5.73 -19.22
N PHE A 220 7.54 -6.31 -20.24
CA PHE A 220 8.14 -7.66 -20.20
C PHE A 220 9.56 -7.70 -19.58
N GLY A 221 10.10 -6.58 -19.13
CA GLY A 221 11.42 -6.51 -18.49
C GLY A 221 12.59 -6.74 -19.43
N VAL A 222 12.44 -6.44 -20.74
CA VAL A 222 13.48 -6.65 -21.75
C VAL A 222 13.79 -5.40 -22.57
N ALA A 223 14.98 -5.34 -23.16
CA ALA A 223 15.37 -4.25 -24.06
C ALA A 223 14.56 -4.29 -25.37
N THR A 224 14.28 -3.12 -25.95
CA THR A 224 13.40 -2.99 -27.13
C THR A 224 13.88 -3.82 -28.33
N ASP A 225 15.20 -3.91 -28.54
CA ASP A 225 15.79 -4.65 -29.66
C ASP A 225 15.71 -6.17 -29.47
N ALA A 226 15.65 -6.63 -28.22
CA ALA A 226 15.50 -8.04 -27.86
C ALA A 226 14.04 -8.49 -27.79
N PHE A 227 13.09 -7.54 -27.84
CA PHE A 227 11.68 -7.82 -27.73
C PHE A 227 11.05 -8.28 -29.04
N THR A 228 10.33 -9.39 -28.94
CA THR A 228 9.44 -9.93 -29.94
C THR A 228 8.07 -10.12 -29.30
N TYR A 229 7.01 -9.74 -30.02
CA TYR A 229 5.66 -9.94 -29.52
C TYR A 229 5.40 -11.42 -29.21
N PRO A 230 4.74 -11.74 -28.10
CA PRO A 230 4.36 -13.11 -27.78
C PRO A 230 3.44 -13.64 -28.89
N THR A 231 3.80 -14.77 -29.49
CA THR A 231 2.88 -15.46 -30.41
C THR A 231 1.68 -15.93 -29.59
N ALA A 232 0.45 -15.55 -30.00
CA ALA A 232 -0.77 -16.01 -29.34
C ALA A 232 -0.75 -17.54 -29.25
N VAL A 233 -0.69 -18.08 -28.03
CA VAL A 233 -0.86 -19.51 -27.79
C VAL A 233 -2.36 -19.76 -27.87
N SER A 234 -2.80 -20.36 -28.98
CA SER A 234 -4.18 -20.82 -29.19
C SER A 234 -4.63 -21.78 -28.09
#